data_AF-A0A2N9MK31-F1
#
_entry.id   AF-A0A2N9MK31-F1
#
_cell.length_a   1.000
_cell.length_b   1.000
_cell.length_c   1.000
_cell.angle_alpha   90.00
_cell.angle_beta   90.00
_cell.angle_gamma   90.00
#
_symmetry.space_group_name_H-M   'P 1'
#
loop_
_entity.id
_entity.type
_entity.pdbx_description
1 polymer ?
#
loop_
_entity_poly.entity_id
_entity_poly.type
_entity_poly.pdbx_seq_one_letter_code
_entity_poly.pdbx_strand_id
1 'polypeptide(L)'
;MSGTMSKSRLTAFLTLLLVFASGAVLGAVAHRLYMVNSVMSGVAKRPTPEEFRKRQVDEMRDRVKLDDSQMAAFNQILDQTKNSFDQTHKQYNAANRAIWDEQRNKVRAILRPDQVVLYDKVMAEHDAARKQHERERDHDKK
;
A
#
# COMPACT_ATOMS: atom_id res chain seq x y z
N MET A 1 -60.29 -9.73 28.16
CA MET A 1 -59.97 -11.11 27.75
C MET A 1 -58.46 -11.25 27.64
N SER A 2 -57.78 -11.70 28.69
CA SER A 2 -56.32 -11.95 28.66
C SER A 2 -56.08 -13.42 28.37
N GLY A 3 -55.55 -13.72 27.18
CA GLY A 3 -55.16 -15.07 26.78
C GLY A 3 -53.83 -15.45 27.43
N THR A 4 -53.86 -16.37 28.39
CA THR A 4 -52.67 -17.00 28.94
C THR A 4 -52.04 -17.91 27.88
N MET A 5 -50.91 -17.49 27.31
CA MET A 5 -50.09 -18.36 26.46
C MET A 5 -49.65 -19.58 27.28
N SER A 6 -49.90 -20.79 26.76
CA SER A 6 -49.47 -22.02 27.42
C SER A 6 -47.94 -21.99 27.61
N LYS A 7 -47.46 -22.46 28.76
CA LYS A 7 -46.05 -22.36 29.19
C LYS A 7 -45.05 -22.79 28.11
N SER A 8 -45.42 -23.77 27.27
CA SER A 8 -44.63 -24.24 26.12
C SER A 8 -44.47 -23.19 25.00
N ARG A 9 -45.52 -22.46 24.65
CA ARG A 9 -45.48 -21.39 23.63
C ARG A 9 -44.66 -20.19 24.11
N LEU A 10 -44.70 -19.89 25.41
CA LEU A 10 -43.88 -18.82 26.00
C LEU A 10 -42.40 -19.17 25.98
N THR A 11 -42.03 -20.42 26.33
CA THR A 11 -40.65 -20.88 26.26
C THR A 11 -40.11 -20.86 24.82
N ALA A 12 -40.89 -21.32 23.85
CA ALA A 12 -40.49 -21.29 22.44
C ALA A 12 -40.30 -19.86 21.89
N PHE A 13 -41.12 -18.90 22.35
CA PHE A 13 -40.96 -17.50 21.99
C PHE A 13 -39.69 -16.88 22.62
N LEU A 14 -39.40 -17.21 23.88
CA LEU A 14 -38.20 -16.73 24.57
C LEU A 14 -36.91 -17.28 23.95
N THR A 15 -36.88 -18.55 23.54
CA THR A 15 -35.72 -19.12 22.86
C THR A 15 -35.50 -18.48 21.49
N LEU A 16 -36.57 -18.21 20.73
CA LEU A 16 -36.48 -17.51 19.45
C LEU A 16 -35.92 -16.09 19.62
N LEU A 17 -36.40 -15.36 20.62
CA LEU A 17 -35.91 -14.01 20.95
C LEU A 17 -34.42 -14.04 21.32
N LEU A 18 -33.99 -15.04 22.07
CA LEU A 18 -32.60 -15.18 22.50
C LEU A 18 -31.66 -15.47 21.31
N VAL A 19 -32.09 -16.33 20.38
CA VAL A 19 -31.34 -16.59 19.14
C VAL A 19 -31.23 -15.33 18.29
N PHE A 20 -32.32 -14.56 18.16
CA PHE A 20 -32.31 -13.30 17.41
C PHE A 20 -31.41 -12.25 18.07
N ALA A 21 -31.48 -12.10 19.39
CA ALA A 21 -30.61 -11.19 20.15
C ALA A 21 -29.13 -11.57 20.01
N SER A 22 -28.82 -12.87 20.02
CA SER A 22 -27.45 -13.37 19.81
C SER A 22 -26.94 -13.05 18.41
N GLY A 23 -27.79 -13.19 17.39
CA GLY A 23 -27.46 -12.78 16.01
C GLY A 23 -27.23 -11.27 15.87
N ALA A 24 -28.03 -10.45 16.56
CA ALA A 24 -27.87 -8.99 16.55
C ALA A 24 -26.55 -8.53 17.20
N VAL A 25 -26.17 -9.15 18.33
CA VAL A 25 -24.86 -8.89 18.96
C VAL A 25 -23.72 -9.30 18.03
N LEU A 26 -23.81 -10.47 17.41
CA LEU A 26 -22.78 -10.95 16.48
C LEU A 26 -22.66 -10.03 15.25
N GLY A 27 -23.78 -9.55 14.70
CA GLY A 27 -23.81 -8.59 13.61
C GLY A 27 -23.21 -7.24 13.99
N ALA A 28 -23.50 -6.72 15.19
CA ALA A 28 -22.91 -5.48 15.69
C ALA A 28 -21.39 -5.58 15.89
N VAL A 29 -20.91 -6.72 16.41
CA VAL A 29 -19.48 -6.99 16.58
C VAL A 29 -18.78 -7.12 15.23
N ALA A 30 -19.35 -7.87 14.28
CA ALA A 30 -18.81 -8.00 12.93
C ALA A 30 -18.74 -6.66 12.20
N HIS A 31 -19.81 -5.85 12.29
CA HIS A 31 -19.86 -4.50 11.73
C HIS A 31 -18.81 -3.57 12.35
N ARG A 32 -18.64 -3.62 13.69
CA ARG A 32 -17.61 -2.85 14.38
C ARG A 32 -16.21 -3.27 13.98
N LEU A 33 -15.93 -4.57 13.85
CA LEU A 33 -14.61 -5.06 13.42
C LEU A 33 -14.29 -4.70 11.96
N TYR A 34 -15.28 -4.80 11.06
CA TYR A 34 -15.09 -4.43 9.66
C TYR A 34 -14.91 -2.91 9.46
N MET A 35 -15.69 -2.09 10.16
CA MET A 35 -15.51 -0.62 10.11
C MET A 35 -14.26 -0.15 10.85
N VAL A 36 -13.86 -0.76 11.97
CA VAL A 36 -12.64 -0.36 12.68
C VAL A 36 -11.39 -0.73 11.87
N ASN A 37 -11.40 -1.85 11.14
CA ASN A 37 -10.30 -2.20 10.23
C ASN A 37 -10.24 -1.32 8.97
N SER A 38 -11.33 -0.68 8.55
CA SER A 38 -11.28 0.28 7.45
C SER A 38 -10.67 1.64 7.86
N VAL A 39 -10.51 1.91 9.16
CA VAL A 39 -9.96 3.16 9.72
C VAL A 39 -8.45 3.06 10.05
N MET A 40 -7.78 1.94 9.75
CA MET A 40 -6.31 1.93 9.56
C MET A 40 -5.88 2.64 8.24
N SER A 41 -6.80 3.37 7.61
CA SER A 41 -6.57 4.37 6.56
C SER A 41 -6.13 5.74 7.12
N GLY A 42 -5.88 5.84 8.43
CA GLY A 42 -5.10 6.94 8.99
C GLY A 42 -3.68 6.88 8.43
N VAL A 43 -3.42 7.57 7.33
CA VAL A 43 -2.11 7.74 6.71
C VAL A 43 -1.18 8.38 7.72
N ALA A 44 -0.51 7.57 8.55
CA ALA A 44 0.71 8.02 9.19
C ALA A 44 1.64 8.47 8.06
N LYS A 45 1.95 9.76 8.01
CA LYS A 45 2.85 10.34 6.99
C LYS A 45 4.12 9.50 7.02
N ARG A 46 4.40 8.79 5.92
CA ARG A 46 5.63 7.99 5.83
C ARG A 46 6.81 8.95 6.03
N PRO A 47 7.77 8.61 6.91
CA PRO A 47 8.91 9.48 7.16
C PRO A 47 9.62 9.81 5.86
N THR A 48 10.07 11.06 5.72
CA THR A 48 10.91 11.44 4.58
C THR A 48 12.25 10.69 4.65
N PRO A 49 12.97 10.50 3.52
CA PRO A 49 14.29 9.89 3.54
C PRO A 49 15.28 10.60 4.49
N GLU A 50 15.16 11.92 4.62
CA GLU A 50 15.97 12.73 5.53
C GLU A 50 15.60 12.49 6.99
N GLU A 51 14.31 12.42 7.32
CA GLU A 51 13.84 12.07 8.66
C GLU A 51 14.30 10.68 9.07
N PHE A 52 14.25 9.72 8.15
CA PHE A 52 14.75 8.37 8.38
C PHE A 52 16.27 8.34 8.61
N ARG A 53 17.03 9.09 7.80
CA ARG A 53 18.48 9.22 7.97
C ARG A 53 18.83 9.84 9.32
N LYS A 54 18.18 10.95 9.66
CA LYS A 54 18.38 11.65 10.93
C LYS A 54 18.13 10.71 12.11
N ARG A 55 17.00 9.97 12.07
CA ARG A 55 16.68 8.98 13.10
C ARG A 55 17.77 7.92 13.26
N GLN A 56 18.31 7.38 12.16
CA GLN A 56 19.41 6.40 12.25
C GLN A 56 20.68 6.99 12.85
N VAL A 57 21.06 8.21 12.47
CA VAL A 57 22.23 8.89 13.02
C VAL A 57 22.04 9.16 14.51
N ASP A 58 20.88 9.70 14.90
CA ASP A 58 20.52 9.96 16.30
C ASP A 58 20.54 8.64 17.11
N GLU A 59 20.03 7.55 16.55
CA GLU A 59 20.06 6.24 17.19
C GLU A 59 21.49 5.73 17.43
N MET A 60 22.36 5.85 16.44
CA MET A 60 23.76 5.44 16.58
C MET A 60 24.52 6.33 17.58
N ARG A 61 24.25 7.63 17.60
CA ARG A 61 24.86 8.54 18.57
C ARG A 61 24.36 8.30 19.99
N ASP A 62 23.06 8.18 20.18
CA ASP A 62 22.45 8.22 21.50
C ASP A 62 22.36 6.83 22.15
N ARG A 63 22.22 5.75 21.37
CA ARG A 63 22.15 4.37 21.90
C ARG A 63 23.47 3.62 21.78
N VAL A 64 24.13 3.73 20.63
CA VAL A 64 25.39 3.01 20.35
C VAL A 64 26.61 3.80 20.83
N LYS A 65 26.45 5.11 21.06
CA LYS A 65 27.49 5.99 21.61
C LYS A 65 28.75 6.03 20.73
N LEU A 66 28.55 6.09 19.42
CA LEU A 66 29.66 6.26 18.47
C LEU A 66 30.40 7.57 18.73
N ASP A 67 31.73 7.53 18.72
CA ASP A 67 32.58 8.72 18.77
C ASP A 67 32.58 9.47 17.43
N ASP A 68 33.14 10.68 17.40
CA ASP A 68 33.12 11.54 16.22
C ASP A 68 33.75 10.89 14.97
N SER A 69 34.81 10.09 15.16
CA SER A 69 35.50 9.41 14.06
C SER A 69 34.66 8.27 13.49
N GLN A 70 34.03 7.49 14.37
CA GLN A 70 33.07 6.45 14.01
C GLN A 70 31.83 7.05 13.35
N MET A 71 31.43 8.25 13.78
CA MET A 71 30.25 8.92 13.27
C MET A 71 30.45 9.48 11.86
N ALA A 72 31.65 9.96 11.56
CA ALA A 72 32.05 10.29 10.19
C ALA A 72 32.04 9.06 9.29
N ALA A 73 32.62 7.94 9.74
CA ALA A 73 32.65 6.69 8.98
C ALA A 73 31.25 6.14 8.71
N PHE A 74 30.35 6.15 9.70
CA PHE A 74 28.97 5.70 9.53
C PHE A 74 28.21 6.54 8.50
N ASN A 75 28.35 7.87 8.53
CA ASN A 75 27.71 8.73 7.53
C ASN A 75 28.22 8.42 6.12
N GLN A 76 29.52 8.16 5.96
CA GLN A 76 30.09 7.74 4.68
C GLN A 76 29.50 6.40 4.22
N ILE A 77 29.31 5.43 5.11
CA ILE A 77 28.66 4.14 4.79
C ILE A 77 27.23 4.36 4.31
N LEU A 78 26.45 5.24 4.95
CA LEU A 78 25.10 5.57 4.52
C LEU A 78 25.08 6.19 3.12
N ASP A 79 26.03 7.08 2.80
CA ASP A 79 26.14 7.71 1.48
C ASP A 79 26.51 6.70 0.38
N GLN A 80 27.50 5.84 0.65
CA GLN A 80 27.90 4.77 -0.25
C GLN A 80 26.74 3.79 -0.51
N THR A 81 25.99 3.46 0.54
CA THR A 81 24.81 2.59 0.45
C THR A 81 23.73 3.23 -0.41
N LYS A 82 23.41 4.51 -0.18
CA LYS A 82 22.46 5.26 -1.01
C LYS A 82 22.87 5.24 -2.49
N ASN A 83 24.15 5.52 -2.78
CA ASN A 83 24.66 5.53 -4.15
C ASN A 83 24.55 4.15 -4.81
N SER A 84 24.81 3.07 -4.06
CA SER A 84 24.69 1.69 -4.54
C SER A 84 23.25 1.33 -4.89
N PHE A 85 22.29 1.73 -4.04
CA PHE A 85 20.86 1.57 -4.33
C PHE A 85 20.43 2.40 -5.54
N ASP A 86 20.86 3.65 -5.65
CA ASP A 86 20.53 4.52 -6.79
C ASP A 86 21.05 3.94 -8.10
N GLN A 87 22.27 3.38 -8.11
CA GLN A 87 22.84 2.69 -9.27
C GLN A 87 22.06 1.42 -9.64
N THR A 88 21.75 0.59 -8.65
CA THR A 88 20.95 -0.63 -8.83
C THR A 88 19.58 -0.31 -9.40
N HIS A 89 18.94 0.73 -8.87
CA HIS A 89 17.62 1.18 -9.33
C HIS A 89 17.67 1.65 -10.79
N LYS A 90 18.70 2.41 -11.18
CA LYS A 90 18.90 2.81 -12.58
C LYS A 90 19.04 1.61 -13.52
N GLN A 91 19.85 0.62 -13.14
CA GLN A 91 20.06 -0.60 -13.93
C GLN A 91 18.76 -1.40 -14.05
N TYR A 92 18.08 -1.63 -12.93
CA TYR A 92 16.81 -2.34 -12.88
C TYR A 92 15.73 -1.66 -13.75
N ASN A 93 15.61 -0.34 -13.65
CA ASN A 93 14.67 0.42 -14.48
C ASN A 93 14.99 0.31 -15.97
N ALA A 94 16.26 0.31 -16.35
CA ALA A 94 16.67 0.12 -17.75
C ALA A 94 16.33 -1.29 -18.25
N ALA A 95 16.63 -2.33 -17.45
CA ALA A 95 16.29 -3.71 -17.78
C ALA A 95 14.78 -3.91 -17.94
N ASN A 96 13.99 -3.38 -17.01
CA ASN A 96 12.53 -3.45 -17.08
C ASN A 96 11.99 -2.77 -18.35
N ARG A 97 12.50 -1.59 -18.72
CA ARG A 97 12.08 -0.91 -19.96
C ARG A 97 12.32 -1.80 -21.19
N ALA A 98 13.48 -2.43 -21.28
CA ALA A 98 13.78 -3.34 -22.38
C ALA A 98 12.79 -4.51 -22.45
N ILE A 99 12.43 -5.10 -21.30
CA ILE A 99 11.43 -6.19 -21.22
C ILE A 99 10.05 -5.71 -21.72
N TRP A 100 9.61 -4.52 -21.29
CA TRP A 100 8.34 -3.94 -21.72
C TRP A 100 8.32 -3.63 -23.22
N ASP A 101 9.42 -3.11 -23.77
CA ASP A 101 9.53 -2.83 -25.21
C ASP A 101 9.53 -4.12 -26.03
N GLU A 102 10.21 -5.16 -25.56
CA GLU A 102 10.17 -6.48 -26.20
C GLU A 102 8.76 -7.07 -26.20
N GLN A 103 8.05 -7.02 -25.07
CA GLN A 103 6.65 -7.44 -25.00
C GLN A 103 5.77 -6.65 -25.97
N ARG A 104 5.94 -5.32 -26.03
CA ARG A 104 5.18 -4.44 -26.93
C ARG A 104 5.42 -4.82 -28.39
N ASN A 105 6.65 -5.15 -28.76
CA ASN A 105 7.00 -5.61 -30.11
C ASN A 105 6.36 -6.96 -30.44
N LYS A 106 6.39 -7.92 -29.50
CA LYS A 106 5.72 -9.21 -29.66
C LYS A 106 4.21 -9.07 -29.82
N VAL A 107 3.57 -8.17 -29.06
CA VAL A 107 2.15 -7.85 -29.22
C VAL A 107 1.88 -7.21 -30.58
N ARG A 108 2.67 -6.22 -31.00
CA ARG A 108 2.53 -5.61 -32.33
C ARG A 108 2.61 -6.63 -33.46
N ALA A 109 3.49 -7.62 -33.35
CA ALA A 109 3.69 -8.64 -34.38
C ALA A 109 2.45 -9.54 -34.63
N ILE A 110 1.53 -9.65 -33.66
CA ILE A 110 0.30 -10.45 -33.80
C ILE A 110 -0.93 -9.62 -34.19
N LEU A 111 -0.80 -8.29 -34.28
CA LEU A 111 -1.90 -7.39 -34.60
C LEU A 111 -2.00 -7.14 -36.10
N ARG A 112 -3.22 -6.96 -36.60
CA ARG A 112 -3.43 -6.48 -37.97
C ARG A 112 -3.03 -4.99 -38.09
N PRO A 113 -2.72 -4.50 -39.30
CA PRO A 113 -2.31 -3.10 -39.50
C PRO A 113 -3.30 -2.06 -38.94
N ASP A 114 -4.61 -2.29 -39.06
CA ASP A 114 -5.65 -1.42 -38.50
C ASP A 114 -5.63 -1.38 -36.96
N GLN A 115 -5.26 -2.50 -36.33
CA GLN A 115 -5.21 -2.65 -34.87
C GLN A 115 -3.94 -2.06 -34.26
N VAL A 116 -2.83 -2.04 -34.98
CA VAL A 116 -1.56 -1.46 -34.50
C VAL A 116 -1.74 0.02 -34.15
N VAL A 117 -2.46 0.78 -34.97
CA VAL A 117 -2.73 2.20 -34.72
C VAL A 117 -3.53 2.40 -33.43
N LEU A 118 -4.53 1.55 -33.18
CA LEU A 118 -5.34 1.60 -31.95
C LEU A 118 -4.51 1.22 -30.72
N TYR A 119 -3.69 0.17 -30.82
CA TYR A 119 -2.82 -0.28 -29.75
C TYR A 119 -1.80 0.80 -29.36
N ASP A 120 -1.20 1.46 -30.34
CA ASP A 120 -0.21 2.52 -30.12
C ASP A 120 -0.80 3.71 -29.37
N LYS A 121 -2.05 4.06 -29.69
CA LYS A 121 -2.80 5.09 -28.97
C LYS A 121 -2.99 4.71 -27.50
N VAL A 122 -3.45 3.49 -27.22
CA VAL A 122 -3.64 3.01 -25.84
C VAL A 122 -2.31 3.00 -25.07
N MET A 123 -1.21 2.59 -25.70
CA MET A 123 0.11 2.62 -25.07
C MET A 123 0.57 4.05 -24.76
N ALA A 124 0.33 5.01 -25.66
CA ALA A 124 0.67 6.41 -25.42
C ALA A 124 -0.14 7.01 -24.25
N GLU A 125 -1.42 6.68 -24.13
CA GLU A 125 -2.28 7.09 -23.01
C GLU A 125 -1.77 6.54 -21.67
N HIS A 126 -1.42 5.25 -21.62
CA HIS A 126 -0.83 4.65 -20.42
C HIS A 126 0.51 5.30 -20.06
N ASP A 127 1.37 5.57 -21.05
CA ASP A 127 2.67 6.19 -20.84
C ASP A 127 2.52 7.64 -20.33
N ALA A 128 1.51 8.37 -20.80
CA ALA A 128 1.17 9.70 -20.31
C ALA A 128 0.64 9.68 -18.86
N ALA A 129 -0.27 8.75 -18.54
CA ALA A 129 -0.80 8.58 -17.19
C ALA A 129 0.31 8.25 -16.18
N ARG A 130 1.26 7.36 -16.53
CA ARG A 130 2.41 7.07 -15.68
C ARG A 130 3.27 8.31 -15.42
N LYS A 131 3.58 9.09 -16.46
CA LYS A 131 4.34 10.34 -16.30
C LYS A 131 3.62 11.37 -15.44
N GLN A 132 2.29 11.44 -15.53
CA GLN A 132 1.50 12.33 -14.69
C GLN A 132 1.60 11.92 -13.22
N HIS A 133 1.40 10.64 -12.91
CA HIS A 133 1.54 10.14 -11.54
C HIS A 133 2.96 10.29 -10.98
N GLU A 134 3.99 10.14 -11.81
CA GLU A 134 5.37 10.43 -11.41
C GLU A 134 5.55 11.91 -11.03
N ARG A 135 5.03 12.84 -11.84
CA ARG A 135 5.07 14.27 -11.56
C ARG A 135 4.32 14.62 -10.28
N GLU A 136 3.11 14.10 -10.10
CA GLU A 136 2.30 14.30 -8.88
C GLU A 136 3.07 13.86 -7.63
N ARG A 137 3.68 12.66 -7.68
CA ARG A 137 4.52 12.15 -6.58
C ARG A 137 5.76 12.97 -6.31
N ASP A 138 6.35 13.60 -7.32
CA ASP A 138 7.53 14.45 -7.15
C ASP A 138 7.16 15.86 -6.67
N HIS A 139 5.97 16.36 -7.01
CA HIS A 139 5.41 17.58 -6.43
C HIS A 139 5.10 17.42 -4.94
N ASP A 140 4.54 16.29 -4.51
CA ASP A 140 4.24 16.01 -3.09
C ASP A 140 5.48 15.85 -2.19
N LYS A 141 6.66 15.67 -2.78
CA LYS A 141 7.95 15.52 -2.07
C LYS A 141 8.72 16.83 -1.92
N LYS A 142 8.31 17.90 -2.60
CA LYS A 142 8.96 19.23 -2.55
C LYS A 142 8.34 20.12 -1.48
#